data_AF-A0A957CNE1-F1
#
_entry.id   AF-A0A957CNE1-F1
#
_cell.length_a   1.000
_cell.length_b   1.000
_cell.length_c   1.000
_cell.angle_alpha   90.00
_cell.angle_beta   90.00
_cell.angle_gamma   90.00
#
_symmetry.space_group_name_H-M   'P 1'
#
loop_
_entity.id
_entity.type
_entity.pdbx_description
1 polymer ?
#
loop_
_entity_poly.entity_id
_entity_poly.type
_entity_poly.pdbx_seq_one_letter_code
_entity_poly.pdbx_strand_id
1 'polypeptide(L)' 'LIERIMGKKAQISVQSKRPGDQLRTCANVEKAGRILGYEPHTSLEEALTNQVEWYQNRIHGRVFFEI' A
#
# COMPACT_ATOMS: atom_id res chain seq x y z
N LEU A 1 -4.52 3.35 9.50
CA LEU A 1 -4.14 1.93 9.37
C LEU A 1 -2.64 1.74 9.56
N ILE A 2 -1.80 2.31 8.69
CA ILE A 2 -0.33 2.26 8.85
C ILE A 2 0.15 2.76 10.21
N GLU A 3 -0.32 3.91 10.70
CA GLU A 3 0.06 4.39 12.05
C GLU A 3 -0.24 3.39 13.17
N ARG A 4 -1.34 2.64 13.03
CA ARG A 4 -1.76 1.60 13.99
C ARG A 4 -0.84 0.37 13.87
N ILE A 5 -0.61 -0.11 12.65
CA ILE A 5 0.29 -1.24 12.37
C ILE A 5 1.71 -0.95 12.89
N MET A 6 2.20 0.28 12.69
CA MET A 6 3.55 0.68 13.11
C MET A 6 3.64 1.19 14.55
N GLY A 7 2.51 1.36 15.25
CA GLY A 7 2.47 1.98 16.59
C GLY A 7 3.05 3.40 16.66
N LYS A 8 3.11 4.12 15.52
CA LYS A 8 3.79 5.41 15.41
C LYS A 8 2.99 6.38 14.54
N LYS A 9 2.96 7.65 14.95
CA LYS A 9 2.34 8.72 14.17
C LYS A 9 3.16 9.09 12.94
N ALA A 10 2.47 9.24 11.81
CA ALA A 10 3.06 9.72 10.58
C ALA A 10 3.24 11.25 10.65
N GLN A 11 4.40 11.73 10.24
CA GLN A 11 4.63 13.15 10.04
C GLN A 11 4.14 13.51 8.64
N ILE A 12 2.96 14.15 8.56
CA ILE A 12 2.29 14.45 7.29
C ILE A 12 2.52 15.92 6.95
N SER A 13 3.07 16.18 5.76
CA SER A 13 3.11 17.52 5.14
C SER A 13 2.21 17.51 3.91
N VAL A 14 1.10 18.26 3.96
CA VAL A 14 0.15 18.35 2.84
C VAL A 14 0.73 19.28 1.78
N GLN A 15 0.79 18.79 0.55
CA GLN A 15 1.34 19.50 -0.61
C GLN A 15 0.27 19.62 -1.71
N SER A 16 0.54 20.42 -2.74
CA SER A 16 -0.34 20.51 -3.91
C SER A 16 -0.43 19.16 -4.64
N LYS A 17 -1.57 18.90 -5.28
CA LYS A 17 -1.79 17.71 -6.09
C LYS A 17 -0.81 17.69 -7.26
N ARG A 18 -0.28 16.53 -7.61
CA ARG A 18 0.60 16.40 -8.76
C ARG A 18 -0.22 16.45 -10.05
N PRO A 19 0.32 17.02 -11.14
CA PRO A 19 -0.30 16.92 -12.44
C PRO A 19 -0.51 15.45 -12.82
N GLY A 20 -1.74 15.07 -13.18
CA GLY A 20 -2.10 13.70 -13.53
C GLY A 20 -2.66 12.85 -12.39
N ASP A 21 -2.69 13.36 -11.15
CA ASP A 21 -3.34 12.66 -10.04
C ASP A 21 -4.85 12.51 -10.29
N GLN A 22 -5.32 11.26 -10.34
CA GLN A 22 -6.74 10.97 -10.36
C GLN A 22 -7.36 11.24 -8.98
N LEU A 23 -8.56 11.81 -8.95
CA LEU A 23 -9.23 12.14 -7.67
C LEU A 23 -9.64 10.90 -6.90
N ARG A 24 -10.25 9.92 -7.59
CA ARG A 24 -10.67 8.62 -7.04
C ARG A 24 -10.70 7.58 -8.15
N THR A 25 -10.14 6.41 -7.88
CA THR A 25 -10.16 5.27 -8.79
C THR A 25 -10.33 3.98 -8.01
N CYS A 26 -11.17 3.09 -8.50
CA CYS A 26 -11.31 1.72 -8.00
C CYS A 26 -11.44 0.76 -9.19
N ALA A 27 -10.93 -0.46 -9.02
CA ALA A 27 -11.06 -1.50 -10.03
C ALA A 27 -12.41 -2.21 -9.87
N ASN A 28 -13.14 -2.37 -10.98
CA ASN A 28 -14.22 -3.36 -11.03
C ASN A 28 -13.60 -4.73 -11.39
N VAL A 29 -13.68 -5.68 -10.45
CA VAL A 29 -13.10 -7.03 -10.60
C VAL A 29 -14.12 -8.09 -11.05
N GLU A 30 -15.38 -7.72 -11.31
CA GLU A 30 -16.45 -8.66 -11.66
C GLU A 30 -16.12 -9.47 -12.91
N LYS A 31 -15.48 -8.85 -13.92
CA LYS A 31 -15.08 -9.57 -15.14
C LYS A 31 -14.06 -10.66 -14.84
N ALA A 32 -13.09 -10.40 -13.96
CA ALA A 32 -12.12 -11.39 -13.54
C ALA A 32 -12.79 -12.51 -12.71
N GLY A 33 -13.74 -12.16 -11.85
CA GLY A 33 -14.58 -13.14 -11.14
C GLY A 33 -15.32 -14.07 -12.10
N ARG A 34 -15.99 -13.53 -13.13
CA ARG A 34 -16.75 -14.33 -14.11
C ARG A 34 -15.88 -15.25 -14.98
N ILE A 35 -14.73 -14.77 -15.44
CA ILE A 35 -13.90 -15.48 -16.43
C ILE A 35 -12.88 -16.41 -15.76
N LEU A 36 -12.33 -15.98 -14.62
CA LEU A 36 -11.19 -16.64 -13.97
C LEU A 36 -11.55 -17.25 -12.61
N GLY A 37 -12.77 -17.03 -12.10
CA GLY A 37 -13.11 -17.38 -10.71
C GLY A 37 -12.30 -16.58 -9.69
N TYR A 38 -11.80 -15.40 -10.07
CA TYR A 38 -10.96 -14.59 -9.20
C TYR A 38 -11.79 -13.92 -8.09
N GLU A 39 -11.37 -14.16 -6.85
CA GLU A 39 -11.88 -13.49 -5.66
C GLU A 39 -10.71 -13.02 -4.78
N PRO A 40 -10.60 -11.72 -4.44
CA PRO A 40 -9.59 -11.23 -3.51
C PRO A 40 -9.96 -11.59 -2.07
N HIS A 41 -9.09 -12.34 -1.39
CA HIS A 41 -9.31 -12.78 -0.01
C HIS A 41 -8.50 -11.98 1.02
N THR A 42 -7.42 -11.33 0.59
CA THR A 42 -6.55 -10.55 1.47
C THR A 42 -7.20 -9.21 1.80
N SER A 43 -7.38 -8.94 3.09
CA SER A 43 -7.88 -7.64 3.54
C SER A 43 -6.83 -6.54 3.36
N LEU A 44 -7.27 -5.28 3.31
CA LEU A 44 -6.35 -4.15 3.24
C LEU A 44 -5.38 -4.12 4.45
N GLU A 45 -5.87 -4.44 5.64
CA GLU A 45 -5.05 -4.46 6.86
C GLU A 45 -4.00 -5.57 6.83
N GLU A 46 -4.38 -6.76 6.37
CA GLU A 46 -3.44 -7.88 6.21
C GLU A 46 -2.35 -7.54 5.18
N ALA A 47 -2.74 -7.04 4.00
CA ALA A 47 -1.80 -6.66 2.95
C ALA A 47 -0.80 -5.59 3.43
N LEU A 48 -1.29 -4.56 4.14
CA LEU A 48 -0.44 -3.50 4.67
C LEU A 48 0.47 -3.99 5.81
N THR A 49 0.00 -4.90 6.64
CA THR A 49 0.82 -5.53 7.69
C THR A 49 1.98 -6.29 7.07
N ASN A 50 1.69 -7.18 6.12
CA ASN A 50 2.69 -7.97 5.40
C ASN A 50 3.72 -7.07 4.69
N GLN A 51 3.27 -5.96 4.09
CA GLN A 51 4.15 -5.00 3.43
C GLN A 51 5.10 -4.31 4.42
N VAL A 52 4.59 -3.88 5.58
CA VAL A 52 5.41 -3.25 6.62
C VAL A 52 6.47 -4.23 7.14
N GLU A 53 6.08 -5.46 7.45
CA GLU A 53 6.99 -6.51 7.91
C GLU A 53 8.09 -6.80 6.88
N TRP A 54 7.72 -6.97 5.61
CA TRP A 54 8.69 -7.19 4.54
C TRP A 54 9.68 -6.02 4.42
N TYR A 55 9.19 -4.79 4.43
CA TYR A 55 10.05 -3.60 4.31
C TYR A 55 11.04 -3.50 5.47
N GLN A 56 10.57 -3.70 6.71
CA GLN A 56 11.42 -3.67 7.90
C GLN A 56 12.49 -4.78 7.87
N ASN A 57 12.13 -5.98 7.44
CA ASN A 57 13.03 -7.13 7.46
C ASN A 57 14.03 -7.14 6.29
N ARG A 58 13.66 -6.57 5.14
CA ARG A 58 14.43 -6.72 3.88
C ARG A 58 15.05 -5.44 3.35
N ILE A 59 14.43 -4.28 3.59
CA ILE A 59 14.87 -2.99 3.00
C ILE A 59 15.43 -2.06 4.06
N HIS A 60 14.71 -1.88 5.16
CA HIS A 60 15.06 -0.87 6.17
C HIS A 60 16.46 -1.13 6.73
N GLY A 61 17.36 -0.15 6.59
CA GLY A 61 18.75 -0.24 7.03
C GLY A 61 19.69 -1.06 6.13
N ARG A 62 19.19 -1.60 5.00
CA ARG A 62 19.97 -2.45 4.08
C ARG A 62 20.18 -1.87 2.69
N VAL A 63 19.52 -0.75 2.39
CA VAL A 63 19.71 -0.02 1.13
C VAL A 63 20.56 1.21 1.42
N PHE A 64 21.83 1.16 1.01
CA PHE A 64 22.69 2.33 0.93
C PHE A 64 22.36 3.02 -0.39
N PHE A 65 21.70 4.17 -0.32
CA PHE A 65 21.65 5.08 -1.46
C PHE A 65 23.01 5.79 -1.51
N GLU A 66 23.87 5.37 -2.44
CA GLU A 66 24.93 6.26 -2.91
C GLU A 66 24.23 7.39 -3.68
N ILE A 67 24.36 8.61 -3.16
CA ILE A 67 24.00 9.85 -3.85
C ILE A 67 25.25 10.37 -4.54
#